data_AF-A0A956RHJ2-F1
#
_entry.id   AF-A0A956RHJ2-F1
#
_cell.length_a   1.000
_cell.length_b   1.000
_cell.length_c   1.000
_cell.angle_alpha   90.00
_cell.angle_beta   90.00
_cell.angle_gamma   90.00
#
_symmetry.space_group_name_H-M   'P 1'
#
loop_
_entity.id
_entity.type
_entity.pdbx_description
1 polymer ?
#
loop_
_entity_poly.entity_id
_entity_poly.type
_entity_poly.pdbx_seq_one_letter_code
_entity_poly.pdbx_strand_id
1 'polypeptide(L)'
;MSRRSRHTFTLSILGLGLSLASTGCLWGFGGGSNTSFVEADDVRLEIPGSEDVQSRAAAADNTMVRGHVHVLAVATANDINAWVTSMVEGAALVVGYLERQPATKREGNTNIYGPYDDNDGRDMSWLVRLDGGLTDSNYELWVGPRGAASQDEMDKLMTGDLHVDGKMRLGGFMLDFDVVEKYPEMKTFEGALYSYSGQANVTFERDTESQKKHIDIDFDNYVVEYTGFLDDDTFSTDKTYVYHRGDDGAGVFHLAVMGEWDEWNWSGPEQEEMILDMAWTAEGAGRTHGQIVEVLGGDLKYGDVDVQECFGEDGYLTWREINEEYLVLDPDYNFGDSATCALGVEAFDEG
;
A
#
# COMPACT_ATOMS: atom_id res chain seq x y z
N MET A 1 -9.36 -7.49 38.32
CA MET A 1 -9.37 -6.13 37.72
C MET A 1 -8.26 -6.10 36.67
N SER A 2 -8.54 -6.66 35.49
CA SER A 2 -7.57 -6.71 34.40
C SER A 2 -7.51 -5.35 33.72
N ARG A 3 -6.28 -4.90 33.46
CA ARG A 3 -6.01 -3.82 32.51
C ARG A 3 -6.49 -4.32 31.15
N ARG A 4 -7.64 -3.81 30.68
CA ARG A 4 -8.01 -3.87 29.26
C ARG A 4 -6.95 -3.06 28.53
N SER A 5 -5.98 -3.77 27.98
CA SER A 5 -5.07 -3.22 27.01
C SER A 5 -5.91 -2.86 25.79
N ARG A 6 -6.02 -1.56 25.51
CA ARG A 6 -6.46 -1.06 24.21
C ARG A 6 -5.26 -1.27 23.29
N HIS A 7 -5.16 -2.47 22.73
CA HIS A 7 -4.19 -2.74 21.69
C HIS A 7 -4.77 -2.20 20.38
N THR A 8 -4.15 -1.13 19.90
CA THR A 8 -4.40 -0.59 18.57
C THR A 8 -3.82 -1.59 17.58
N PHE A 9 -4.70 -2.26 16.83
CA PHE A 9 -4.38 -3.02 15.62
C PHE A 9 -3.60 -2.07 14.68
N THR A 10 -2.28 -2.16 14.64
CA THR A 10 -1.44 -1.39 13.71
C THR A 10 -0.51 -2.40 13.06
N LEU A 11 -1.05 -3.11 12.08
CA LEU A 11 -0.33 -4.03 11.23
C LEU A 11 0.50 -3.18 10.25
N SER A 12 1.63 -2.63 10.69
CA SER A 12 2.58 -1.95 9.80
C SER A 12 3.33 -2.97 8.93
N ILE A 13 2.60 -3.71 8.10
CA ILE A 13 3.10 -4.82 7.27
C ILE A 13 4.06 -4.30 6.18
N LEU A 14 3.96 -3.02 5.79
CA LEU A 14 4.64 -2.47 4.62
C LEU A 14 5.45 -1.23 4.95
N GLY A 15 6.25 -1.28 6.01
CA GLY A 15 7.16 -0.22 6.49
C GLY A 15 8.30 0.16 5.53
N LEU A 16 8.00 0.40 4.26
CA LEU A 16 8.91 0.88 3.24
C LEU A 16 9.11 2.39 3.38
N GLY A 17 9.91 2.78 4.37
CA GLY A 17 10.56 4.08 4.38
C GLY A 17 11.69 4.09 3.36
N LEU A 18 11.41 4.30 2.08
CA LEU A 18 12.43 4.47 1.05
C LEU A 18 12.88 5.94 1.03
N SER A 19 14.18 6.19 1.22
CA SER A 19 14.76 7.53 1.33
C SER A 19 15.08 8.17 -0.03
N LEU A 20 14.17 8.06 -1.02
CA LEU A 20 14.43 8.61 -2.36
C LEU A 20 14.65 10.13 -2.34
N ALA A 21 14.13 10.84 -1.32
CA ALA A 21 14.11 12.29 -1.26
C ALA A 21 14.97 12.93 -0.14
N SER A 22 15.94 12.25 0.47
CA SER A 22 16.77 12.87 1.52
C SER A 22 17.75 13.95 1.01
N THR A 23 17.83 14.20 -0.29
CA THR A 23 18.67 15.27 -0.85
C THR A 23 18.22 16.63 -0.34
N GLY A 24 19.02 17.23 0.55
CA GLY A 24 18.74 18.44 1.30
C GLY A 24 18.66 19.75 0.49
N CYS A 25 18.02 19.76 -0.68
CA CYS A 25 17.90 20.96 -1.53
C CYS A 25 16.66 20.97 -2.46
N LEU A 26 15.50 20.45 -2.05
CA LEU A 26 14.31 20.38 -2.93
C LEU A 26 13.06 21.12 -2.41
N TRP A 27 13.24 22.26 -1.75
CA TRP A 27 12.14 23.17 -1.45
C TRP A 27 11.92 24.15 -2.60
N GLY A 28 10.83 23.97 -3.36
CA GLY A 28 10.22 25.06 -4.13
C GLY A 28 10.38 25.03 -5.64
N PHE A 29 9.83 24.02 -6.32
CA PHE A 29 9.72 24.05 -7.78
C PHE A 29 8.34 23.63 -8.30
N GLY A 30 7.37 24.54 -8.16
CA GLY A 30 6.21 24.57 -9.06
C GLY A 30 6.62 25.23 -10.37
N GLY A 31 7.10 24.43 -11.32
CA GLY A 31 7.46 24.86 -12.67
C GLY A 31 7.26 23.70 -13.64
N GLY A 32 6.45 23.92 -14.69
CA GLY A 32 5.90 22.88 -15.55
C GLY A 32 6.93 21.87 -16.06
N SER A 33 6.65 20.60 -15.83
CA SER A 33 7.32 19.48 -16.49
C SER A 33 6.93 19.45 -17.97
N ASN A 34 7.84 19.00 -18.82
CA ASN A 34 7.52 18.75 -20.24
C ASN A 34 7.00 17.32 -20.47
N THR A 35 7.18 16.45 -19.48
CA THR A 35 6.72 15.07 -19.47
C THR A 35 5.71 14.90 -18.34
N SER A 36 4.58 14.26 -18.63
CA SER A 36 3.63 13.83 -17.59
C SER A 36 4.28 12.74 -16.73
N PHE A 37 4.01 12.70 -15.44
CA PHE A 37 4.53 11.68 -14.53
C PHE A 37 3.41 11.26 -13.57
N VAL A 38 3.48 10.01 -13.08
CA VAL A 38 2.52 9.50 -12.11
C VAL A 38 2.55 10.38 -10.85
N GLU A 39 1.39 10.70 -10.30
CA GLU A 39 1.23 11.54 -9.11
C GLU A 39 0.79 10.66 -7.93
N ALA A 40 1.14 11.03 -6.69
CA ALA A 40 0.68 10.26 -5.51
C ALA A 40 -0.83 10.03 -5.50
N ASP A 41 -1.53 11.04 -5.98
CA ASP A 41 -2.96 11.12 -6.09
C ASP A 41 -3.54 10.08 -7.08
N ASP A 42 -2.78 9.66 -8.10
CA ASP A 42 -3.16 8.60 -9.05
C ASP A 42 -3.25 7.23 -8.37
N VAL A 43 -2.42 6.99 -7.36
CA VAL A 43 -2.22 5.68 -6.72
C VAL A 43 -2.59 5.66 -5.24
N ARG A 44 -3.14 6.76 -4.72
CA ARG A 44 -3.65 6.84 -3.34
C ARG A 44 -4.99 6.12 -3.23
N LEU A 45 -5.07 5.18 -2.29
CA LEU A 45 -6.29 4.53 -1.84
C LEU A 45 -7.09 5.48 -0.93
N GLU A 46 -8.38 5.63 -1.21
CA GLU A 46 -9.26 6.59 -0.52
C GLU A 46 -10.51 5.87 0.00
N ILE A 47 -10.33 5.10 1.07
CA ILE A 47 -11.42 4.35 1.73
C ILE A 47 -12.10 5.18 2.82
N PRO A 48 -13.42 4.99 3.05
CA PRO A 48 -14.14 5.66 4.14
C PRO A 48 -13.48 5.44 5.50
N GLY A 49 -13.30 6.52 6.26
CA GLY A 49 -12.70 6.47 7.60
C GLY A 49 -11.16 6.56 7.66
N SER A 50 -10.46 6.58 6.51
CA SER A 50 -9.00 6.71 6.42
C SER A 50 -8.41 7.94 7.11
N GLU A 51 -9.09 9.08 7.05
CA GLU A 51 -8.64 10.34 7.68
C GLU A 51 -8.70 10.34 9.22
N ASP A 52 -9.40 9.36 9.82
CA ASP A 52 -9.83 9.41 11.22
C ASP A 52 -9.14 8.40 12.16
N VAL A 53 -8.33 7.47 11.65
CA VAL A 53 -7.73 6.40 12.48
C VAL A 53 -6.74 6.95 13.51
N GLN A 54 -5.96 7.99 13.17
CA GLN A 54 -5.01 8.59 14.12
C GLN A 54 -5.63 9.66 15.04
N SER A 55 -6.74 10.30 14.64
CA SER A 55 -7.28 11.47 15.35
C SER A 55 -8.29 11.13 16.46
N ARG A 56 -8.86 9.90 16.49
CA ARG A 56 -10.06 9.62 17.30
C ARG A 56 -9.91 8.65 18.46
N ALA A 57 -8.68 8.28 18.84
CA ALA A 57 -8.41 7.74 20.17
C ALA A 57 -8.77 8.74 21.31
N ALA A 58 -8.93 10.03 20.98
CA ALA A 58 -9.19 11.11 21.93
C ALA A 58 -10.68 11.45 22.17
N ALA A 59 -11.61 10.98 21.32
CA ALA A 59 -13.04 11.29 21.42
C ALA A 59 -13.84 10.03 21.79
N ALA A 60 -13.60 9.52 23.01
CA ALA A 60 -14.26 8.32 23.52
C ALA A 60 -15.70 8.64 23.98
N ASP A 61 -16.65 8.63 23.06
CA ASP A 61 -17.98 8.14 23.42
C ASP A 61 -17.91 6.61 23.52
N ASN A 62 -17.91 6.08 24.74
CA ASN A 62 -17.81 4.64 25.00
C ASN A 62 -19.06 3.84 24.58
N THR A 63 -20.05 4.47 23.93
CA THR A 63 -21.24 3.81 23.40
C THR A 63 -21.16 3.44 21.92
N MET A 64 -20.17 3.97 21.19
CA MET A 64 -19.99 3.72 19.75
C MET A 64 -18.73 2.88 19.53
N VAL A 65 -18.89 1.70 18.91
CA VAL A 65 -17.82 0.71 18.70
C VAL A 65 -17.47 0.70 17.22
N ARG A 66 -16.17 0.67 16.89
CA ARG A 66 -15.69 0.45 15.51
C ARG A 66 -15.34 -1.02 15.31
N GLY A 67 -15.46 -1.46 14.07
CA GLY A 67 -15.15 -2.82 13.65
C GLY A 67 -13.66 -3.09 13.70
N HIS A 68 -13.26 -4.28 14.13
CA HIS A 68 -11.85 -4.68 14.11
C HIS A 68 -11.37 -4.85 12.67
N VAL A 69 -12.18 -5.49 11.82
CA VAL A 69 -11.87 -5.71 10.40
C VAL A 69 -11.94 -4.39 9.66
N HIS A 70 -12.93 -3.54 9.94
CA HIS A 70 -12.98 -2.20 9.35
C HIS A 70 -11.73 -1.37 9.71
N VAL A 71 -11.32 -1.36 10.98
CA VAL A 71 -10.10 -0.64 11.40
C VAL A 71 -8.85 -1.22 10.74
N LEU A 72 -8.77 -2.54 10.61
CA LEU A 72 -7.67 -3.22 9.92
C LEU A 72 -7.61 -2.81 8.44
N ALA A 73 -8.72 -2.87 7.69
CA ALA A 73 -8.77 -2.42 6.29
C ALA A 73 -8.31 -0.96 6.16
N VAL A 74 -8.73 -0.11 7.10
CA VAL A 74 -8.32 1.28 7.11
C VAL A 74 -6.82 1.47 7.40
N ALA A 75 -6.29 0.75 8.37
CA ALA A 75 -4.86 0.75 8.66
C ALA A 75 -4.04 0.26 7.46
N THR A 76 -4.45 -0.86 6.85
CA THR A 76 -3.72 -1.46 5.74
C THR A 76 -3.69 -0.56 4.50
N ALA A 77 -4.81 0.09 4.13
CA ALA A 77 -4.77 1.03 3.00
C ALA A 77 -3.89 2.27 3.32
N ASN A 78 -3.87 2.73 4.56
CA ASN A 78 -2.98 3.81 4.99
C ASN A 78 -1.51 3.41 4.92
N ASP A 79 -1.18 2.17 5.29
CA ASP A 79 0.19 1.65 5.18
C ASP A 79 0.60 1.46 3.72
N ILE A 80 -0.30 0.97 2.85
CA ILE A 80 -0.06 0.92 1.40
C ILE A 80 0.21 2.33 0.85
N ASN A 81 -0.64 3.30 1.21
CA ASN A 81 -0.44 4.69 0.83
C ASN A 81 0.92 5.19 1.29
N ALA A 82 1.33 4.90 2.52
CA ALA A 82 2.58 5.39 3.09
C ALA A 82 3.80 5.04 2.23
N TRP A 83 3.86 3.86 1.63
CA TRP A 83 4.98 3.49 0.76
C TRP A 83 4.75 3.85 -0.72
N VAL A 84 3.58 3.51 -1.28
CA VAL A 84 3.28 3.71 -2.71
C VAL A 84 3.37 5.20 -3.05
N THR A 85 2.70 6.05 -2.28
CA THR A 85 2.66 7.49 -2.58
C THR A 85 4.00 8.15 -2.33
N SER A 86 4.73 7.73 -1.29
CA SER A 86 6.10 8.24 -1.02
C SER A 86 7.06 7.93 -2.16
N MET A 87 6.92 6.77 -2.81
CA MET A 87 7.70 6.40 -3.99
C MET A 87 7.40 7.24 -5.20
N VAL A 88 6.12 7.41 -5.49
CA VAL A 88 5.71 8.27 -6.60
C VAL A 88 6.13 9.73 -6.36
N GLU A 89 5.94 10.28 -5.16
CA GLU A 89 6.36 11.64 -4.83
C GLU A 89 7.86 11.83 -4.92
N GLY A 90 8.65 10.90 -4.38
CA GLY A 90 10.11 10.92 -4.46
C GLY A 90 10.60 10.90 -5.91
N ALA A 91 10.06 9.98 -6.72
CA ALA A 91 10.41 9.88 -8.14
C ALA A 91 9.98 11.13 -8.91
N ALA A 92 8.77 11.66 -8.67
CA ALA A 92 8.26 12.86 -9.33
C ALA A 92 9.13 14.09 -9.06
N LEU A 93 9.61 14.26 -7.82
CA LEU A 93 10.53 15.34 -7.45
C LEU A 93 11.86 15.25 -8.21
N VAL A 94 12.43 14.04 -8.30
CA VAL A 94 13.67 13.78 -9.04
C VAL A 94 13.47 14.08 -10.53
N VAL A 95 12.41 13.55 -11.13
CA VAL A 95 12.06 13.77 -12.55
C VAL A 95 11.89 15.26 -12.84
N GLY A 96 11.08 15.97 -12.04
CA GLY A 96 10.86 17.40 -12.22
C GLY A 96 12.13 18.23 -12.08
N TYR A 97 13.10 17.80 -11.25
CA TYR A 97 14.42 18.43 -11.20
C TYR A 97 15.26 18.16 -12.45
N LEU A 98 15.34 16.90 -12.88
CA LEU A 98 16.16 16.47 -14.00
C LEU A 98 15.71 17.08 -15.32
N GLU A 99 14.40 17.22 -15.55
CA GLU A 99 13.87 17.87 -16.75
C GLU A 99 14.33 19.32 -16.95
N ARG A 100 14.70 20.01 -15.85
CA ARG A 100 15.26 21.38 -15.91
C ARG A 100 16.74 21.41 -16.25
N GLN A 101 17.41 20.26 -16.24
CA GLN A 101 18.83 20.13 -16.57
C GLN A 101 19.00 19.64 -18.01
N PRO A 102 20.12 19.97 -18.67
CA PRO A 102 20.51 19.30 -19.91
C PRO A 102 20.70 17.80 -19.66
N ALA A 103 20.06 16.95 -20.47
CA ALA A 103 20.28 15.51 -20.42
C ALA A 103 21.76 15.17 -20.68
N THR A 104 22.29 14.18 -19.96
CA THR A 104 23.65 13.65 -20.19
C THR A 104 23.77 13.08 -21.59
N LYS A 105 22.73 12.37 -22.04
CA LYS A 105 22.64 11.74 -23.35
C LYS A 105 21.18 11.79 -23.83
N ARG A 106 21.01 11.73 -25.15
CA ARG A 106 19.71 11.56 -25.79
C ARG A 106 19.75 10.38 -26.75
N GLU A 107 18.79 9.48 -26.65
CA GLU A 107 18.61 8.32 -27.51
C GLU A 107 17.25 8.41 -28.19
N GLY A 108 17.21 8.93 -29.42
CA GLY A 108 15.93 9.23 -30.08
C GLY A 108 15.13 10.29 -29.31
N ASN A 109 13.96 9.90 -28.80
CA ASN A 109 13.11 10.76 -27.97
C ASN A 109 13.41 10.64 -26.47
N THR A 110 14.16 9.62 -26.05
CA THR A 110 14.49 9.38 -24.66
C THR A 110 15.62 10.32 -24.20
N ASN A 111 15.34 11.11 -23.17
CA ASN A 111 16.34 11.86 -22.41
C ASN A 111 16.92 10.97 -21.32
N ILE A 112 18.25 10.95 -21.21
CA ILE A 112 18.97 10.15 -20.22
C ILE A 112 19.76 11.08 -19.32
N TYR A 113 19.51 10.95 -18.02
CA TYR A 113 20.12 11.71 -16.95
C TYR A 113 20.97 10.78 -16.10
N GLY A 114 22.25 11.10 -15.96
CA GLY A 114 23.21 10.27 -15.24
C GLY A 114 24.00 9.28 -16.12
N PRO A 115 24.70 8.31 -15.51
CA PRO A 115 24.73 8.05 -14.07
C PRO A 115 25.29 9.24 -13.26
N TYR A 116 24.69 9.53 -12.11
CA TYR A 116 25.16 10.54 -11.17
C TYR A 116 25.39 9.90 -9.81
N ASP A 117 26.56 10.12 -9.22
CA ASP A 117 26.82 9.71 -7.84
C ASP A 117 25.91 10.45 -6.87
N ASP A 118 25.47 9.75 -5.84
CA ASP A 118 24.71 10.34 -4.74
C ASP A 118 25.60 11.33 -3.94
N ASN A 119 25.06 12.53 -3.72
CA ASN A 119 25.80 13.62 -3.09
C ASN A 119 25.68 13.63 -1.56
N ASP A 120 24.81 12.81 -0.97
CA ASP A 120 24.58 12.76 0.48
C ASP A 120 25.45 11.72 1.19
N GLY A 121 26.45 11.17 0.50
CA GLY A 121 27.40 10.23 1.06
C GLY A 121 26.95 8.77 1.04
N ARG A 122 25.80 8.45 0.42
CA ARG A 122 25.38 7.07 0.13
C ARG A 122 26.26 6.48 -0.96
N ASP A 123 26.63 5.20 -0.88
CA ASP A 123 27.55 4.57 -1.84
C ASP A 123 26.85 4.10 -3.13
N MET A 124 26.10 5.01 -3.76
CA MET A 124 25.24 4.70 -4.89
C MET A 124 25.31 5.76 -6.00
N SER A 125 24.86 5.37 -7.19
CA SER A 125 24.65 6.24 -8.34
C SER A 125 23.24 6.04 -8.91
N TRP A 126 22.70 7.10 -9.52
CA TRP A 126 21.35 7.13 -10.09
C TRP A 126 21.38 7.43 -11.57
N LEU A 127 20.54 6.75 -12.34
CA LEU A 127 20.30 7.04 -13.75
C LEU A 127 18.79 7.05 -14.00
N VAL A 128 18.32 8.06 -14.71
CA VAL A 128 16.90 8.21 -15.06
C VAL A 128 16.76 8.33 -16.56
N ARG A 129 15.87 7.52 -17.14
CA ARG A 129 15.49 7.58 -18.55
C ARG A 129 14.06 8.07 -18.62
N LEU A 130 13.82 9.12 -19.40
CA LEU A 130 12.51 9.72 -19.60
C LEU A 130 12.23 9.80 -21.10
N ASP A 131 11.13 9.21 -21.52
CA ASP A 131 10.61 9.31 -22.89
C ASP A 131 9.17 9.82 -22.87
N GLY A 132 8.77 10.53 -23.92
CA GLY A 132 7.42 11.03 -24.09
C GLY A 132 7.24 12.54 -23.91
N GLY A 133 6.03 12.93 -23.54
CA GLY A 133 5.58 14.32 -23.42
C GLY A 133 4.41 14.44 -22.45
N LEU A 134 3.51 15.40 -22.69
CA LEU A 134 2.44 15.75 -21.75
C LEU A 134 1.25 14.77 -21.72
N THR A 135 1.09 13.93 -22.74
CA THR A 135 -0.03 12.98 -22.87
C THR A 135 0.39 11.53 -22.75
N ASP A 136 1.66 11.24 -22.96
CA ASP A 136 2.21 9.90 -23.03
C ASP A 136 3.63 9.96 -22.54
N SER A 137 3.96 9.22 -21.49
CA SER A 137 5.30 9.16 -20.96
C SER A 137 5.69 7.77 -20.51
N ASN A 138 6.98 7.49 -20.60
CA ASN A 138 7.61 6.28 -20.09
C ASN A 138 8.83 6.70 -19.30
N TYR A 139 9.08 6.02 -18.19
CA TYR A 139 10.22 6.30 -17.34
C TYR A 139 10.88 5.04 -16.82
N GLU A 140 12.18 5.14 -16.59
CA GLU A 140 12.97 4.13 -15.91
C GLU A 140 13.91 4.79 -14.91
N LEU A 141 13.93 4.28 -13.69
CA LEU A 141 14.88 4.66 -12.64
C LEU A 141 15.81 3.48 -12.40
N TRP A 142 17.10 3.75 -12.48
CA TRP A 142 18.17 2.79 -12.34
C TRP A 142 19.08 3.20 -11.18
N VAL A 143 19.53 2.21 -10.41
CA VAL A 143 20.42 2.38 -9.25
C VAL A 143 21.65 1.50 -9.45
N GLY A 144 22.82 2.04 -9.12
CA GLY A 144 24.09 1.34 -9.25
C GLY A 144 25.04 1.68 -8.10
N PRO A 145 26.20 1.00 -8.01
CA PRO A 145 27.24 1.39 -7.07
C PRO A 145 27.78 2.78 -7.43
N ARG A 146 28.31 3.51 -6.43
CA ARG A 146 28.99 4.79 -6.66
C ARG A 146 30.08 4.65 -7.74
N GLY A 147 30.14 5.62 -8.63
CA GLY A 147 31.09 5.64 -9.74
C GLY A 147 30.69 4.79 -10.94
N ALA A 148 29.46 4.24 -10.96
CA ALA A 148 28.92 3.55 -12.14
C ALA A 148 29.05 4.43 -13.38
N ALA A 149 29.66 3.89 -14.44
CA ALA A 149 29.98 4.64 -15.65
C ALA A 149 28.90 4.53 -16.73
N SER A 150 28.03 3.52 -16.63
CA SER A 150 26.99 3.23 -17.63
C SER A 150 25.80 2.48 -17.03
N GLN A 151 24.70 2.47 -17.77
CA GLN A 151 23.49 1.72 -17.40
C GLN A 151 23.75 0.21 -17.23
N ASP A 152 24.70 -0.37 -17.97
CA ASP A 152 25.04 -1.81 -17.89
C ASP A 152 25.64 -2.20 -16.52
N GLU A 153 26.05 -1.23 -15.71
CA GLU A 153 26.59 -1.41 -14.35
C GLU A 153 25.53 -1.16 -13.27
N MET A 154 24.28 -0.94 -13.65
CA MET A 154 23.17 -0.54 -12.77
C MET A 154 22.01 -1.53 -12.89
N ASP A 155 21.18 -1.59 -11.87
CA ASP A 155 19.94 -2.37 -11.85
C ASP A 155 18.73 -1.44 -11.97
N LYS A 156 17.71 -1.93 -12.66
CA LYS A 156 16.45 -1.19 -12.85
C LYS A 156 15.63 -1.31 -11.58
N LEU A 157 15.49 -0.22 -10.84
CA LEU A 157 14.67 -0.15 -9.63
C LEU A 157 13.18 -0.04 -9.97
N MET A 158 12.85 0.86 -10.90
CA MET A 158 11.47 1.20 -11.21
C MET A 158 11.32 1.46 -12.71
N THR A 159 10.19 1.06 -13.26
CA THR A 159 9.77 1.44 -14.60
C THR A 159 8.29 1.66 -14.64
N GLY A 160 7.83 2.63 -15.43
CA GLY A 160 6.41 2.88 -15.53
C GLY A 160 6.08 3.77 -16.71
N ASP A 161 4.79 3.99 -16.86
CA ASP A 161 4.21 4.78 -17.92
C ASP A 161 2.97 5.54 -17.44
N LEU A 162 2.65 6.60 -18.17
CA LEU A 162 1.44 7.38 -17.97
C LEU A 162 0.88 7.83 -19.32
N HIS A 163 -0.40 7.54 -19.50
CA HIS A 163 -1.23 8.00 -20.59
C HIS A 163 -2.31 8.95 -20.05
N VAL A 164 -2.46 10.11 -20.68
CA VAL A 164 -3.47 11.12 -20.34
C VAL A 164 -4.38 11.35 -21.55
N ASP A 165 -5.64 10.91 -21.42
CA ASP A 165 -6.69 11.14 -22.41
C ASP A 165 -7.77 12.05 -21.81
N GLY A 166 -7.66 13.35 -22.09
CA GLY A 166 -8.56 14.37 -21.57
C GLY A 166 -8.48 14.49 -20.06
N LYS A 167 -9.43 13.85 -19.36
CA LYS A 167 -9.54 13.84 -17.89
C LYS A 167 -9.12 12.51 -17.27
N MET A 168 -8.95 11.50 -18.12
CA MET A 168 -8.52 10.18 -17.71
C MET A 168 -7.01 10.13 -17.65
N ARG A 169 -6.50 9.57 -16.56
CA ARG A 169 -5.10 9.23 -16.36
C ARG A 169 -5.05 7.71 -16.20
N LEU A 170 -4.29 7.05 -17.05
CA LEU A 170 -4.08 5.61 -17.03
C LEU A 170 -2.59 5.33 -17.02
N GLY A 171 -2.13 4.38 -16.22
CA GLY A 171 -0.72 4.05 -16.20
C GLY A 171 -0.38 3.11 -15.07
N GLY A 172 0.90 3.07 -14.74
CA GLY A 172 1.39 2.19 -13.71
C GLY A 172 2.89 2.22 -13.58
N PHE A 173 3.39 1.45 -12.62
CA PHE A 173 4.80 1.20 -12.47
C PHE A 173 5.07 -0.15 -11.82
N MET A 174 6.21 -0.72 -12.18
CA MET A 174 6.83 -1.84 -11.48
C MET A 174 7.91 -1.29 -10.54
N LEU A 175 7.97 -1.83 -9.33
CA LEU A 175 9.04 -1.64 -8.36
C LEU A 175 9.70 -3.00 -8.05
N ASP A 176 11.03 -3.03 -8.11
CA ASP A 176 11.83 -4.22 -7.82
C ASP A 176 12.45 -4.12 -6.41
N PHE A 177 11.98 -4.96 -5.49
CA PHE A 177 12.46 -4.98 -4.11
C PHE A 177 13.81 -5.69 -3.95
N ASP A 178 14.17 -6.58 -4.87
CA ASP A 178 15.50 -7.21 -4.86
C ASP A 178 16.60 -6.17 -5.12
N VAL A 179 16.29 -5.12 -5.91
CA VAL A 179 17.18 -3.97 -6.09
C VAL A 179 17.31 -3.17 -4.79
N VAL A 180 16.22 -2.97 -4.04
CA VAL A 180 16.25 -2.28 -2.74
C VAL A 180 17.13 -3.04 -1.74
N GLU A 181 17.06 -4.37 -1.71
CA GLU A 181 17.95 -5.20 -0.88
C GLU A 181 19.41 -5.12 -1.30
N LYS A 182 19.67 -5.14 -2.60
CA LYS A 182 21.03 -5.06 -3.15
C LYS A 182 21.71 -3.74 -2.79
N TYR A 183 20.95 -2.66 -2.63
CA TYR A 183 21.42 -1.32 -2.29
C TYR A 183 20.84 -0.83 -0.95
N PRO A 184 21.34 -1.33 0.19
CA PRO A 184 20.77 -1.06 1.52
C PRO A 184 20.77 0.42 1.90
N GLU A 185 21.58 1.26 1.26
CA GLU A 185 21.58 2.71 1.42
C GLU A 185 20.25 3.38 1.00
N MET A 186 19.39 2.65 0.28
CA MET A 186 18.03 3.11 -0.04
C MET A 186 17.10 3.10 1.17
N LYS A 187 17.32 2.19 2.12
CA LYS A 187 16.46 1.96 3.28
C LYS A 187 16.65 3.06 4.34
N THR A 188 15.55 3.47 4.98
CA THR A 188 15.63 4.23 6.23
C THR A 188 16.13 3.35 7.37
N PHE A 189 16.38 3.95 8.55
CA PHE A 189 16.69 3.21 9.76
C PHE A 189 15.63 2.16 10.11
N GLU A 190 14.34 2.48 9.95
CA GLU A 190 13.24 1.55 10.18
C GLU A 190 13.20 0.47 9.08
N GLY A 191 13.37 0.86 7.81
CA GLY A 191 13.43 -0.10 6.71
C GLY A 191 14.60 -1.09 6.81
N ALA A 192 15.69 -0.71 7.48
CA ALA A 192 16.83 -1.59 7.74
C ALA A 192 16.54 -2.72 8.75
N LEU A 193 15.39 -2.68 9.42
CA LEU A 193 14.90 -3.78 10.26
C LEU A 193 14.13 -4.84 9.46
N TYR A 194 14.01 -4.68 8.13
CA TYR A 194 13.28 -5.58 7.26
C TYR A 194 14.15 -6.04 6.09
N SER A 195 13.97 -7.28 5.67
CA SER A 195 14.36 -7.79 4.37
C SER A 195 13.12 -7.82 3.46
N TYR A 196 13.31 -7.46 2.19
CA TYR A 196 12.28 -7.48 1.15
C TYR A 196 12.75 -8.37 0.00
N SER A 197 11.84 -8.92 -0.80
CA SER A 197 12.19 -9.54 -2.08
C SER A 197 11.01 -9.53 -3.03
N GLY A 198 11.28 -9.79 -4.31
CA GLY A 198 10.25 -9.84 -5.34
C GLY A 198 9.88 -8.47 -5.90
N GLN A 199 8.70 -8.37 -6.52
CA GLN A 199 8.27 -7.19 -7.26
C GLN A 199 6.82 -6.81 -6.95
N ALA A 200 6.50 -5.52 -7.12
CA ALA A 200 5.13 -5.02 -7.14
C ALA A 200 4.86 -4.26 -8.42
N ASN A 201 3.80 -4.63 -9.13
CA ASN A 201 3.28 -3.91 -10.29
C ASN A 201 2.02 -3.15 -9.89
N VAL A 202 2.10 -1.83 -9.84
CA VAL A 202 0.96 -0.95 -9.56
C VAL A 202 0.39 -0.50 -10.89
N THR A 203 -0.90 -0.73 -11.11
CA THR A 203 -1.64 -0.17 -12.25
C THR A 203 -2.79 0.68 -11.76
N PHE A 204 -3.13 1.73 -12.50
CA PHE A 204 -4.24 2.59 -12.14
C PHE A 204 -4.99 3.17 -13.33
N GLU A 205 -6.26 3.48 -13.08
CA GLU A 205 -7.12 4.35 -13.88
C GLU A 205 -7.74 5.39 -12.94
N ARG A 206 -7.66 6.68 -13.31
CA ARG A 206 -8.28 7.76 -12.55
C ARG A 206 -8.96 8.76 -13.47
N ASP A 207 -10.21 9.12 -13.16
CA ASP A 207 -10.83 10.32 -13.69
C ASP A 207 -10.49 11.51 -12.77
N THR A 208 -9.96 12.58 -13.34
CA THR A 208 -9.58 13.79 -12.59
C THR A 208 -10.77 14.72 -12.25
N GLU A 209 -11.96 14.46 -12.81
CA GLU A 209 -13.18 15.24 -12.53
C GLU A 209 -14.27 14.47 -11.78
N SER A 210 -14.20 13.13 -11.71
CA SER A 210 -15.11 12.30 -10.93
C SER A 210 -14.40 11.64 -9.74
N GLN A 211 -15.12 10.81 -8.98
CA GLN A 211 -14.51 9.98 -7.94
C GLN A 211 -13.88 8.69 -8.48
N LYS A 212 -14.08 8.37 -9.77
CA LYS A 212 -13.67 7.10 -10.35
C LYS A 212 -12.18 6.88 -10.22
N LYS A 213 -11.81 5.78 -9.58
CA LYS A 213 -10.42 5.35 -9.43
C LYS A 213 -10.34 3.84 -9.32
N HIS A 214 -9.46 3.23 -10.08
CA HIS A 214 -9.12 1.81 -10.02
C HIS A 214 -7.62 1.74 -9.77
N ILE A 215 -7.18 1.01 -8.75
CA ILE A 215 -5.79 0.69 -8.48
C ILE A 215 -5.68 -0.81 -8.24
N ASP A 216 -4.81 -1.48 -8.99
CA ASP A 216 -4.42 -2.88 -8.73
C ASP A 216 -2.93 -2.91 -8.38
N ILE A 217 -2.56 -3.71 -7.38
CA ILE A 217 -1.17 -3.96 -7.01
C ILE A 217 -0.93 -5.47 -7.10
N ASP A 218 -0.25 -5.88 -8.18
CA ASP A 218 0.12 -7.27 -8.42
C ASP A 218 1.51 -7.55 -7.85
N PHE A 219 1.56 -8.43 -6.85
CA PHE A 219 2.83 -8.88 -6.27
C PHE A 219 3.35 -10.14 -6.98
N ASP A 220 4.65 -10.17 -7.28
CA ASP A 220 5.33 -11.34 -7.83
C ASP A 220 6.44 -11.79 -6.86
N ASN A 221 6.21 -12.93 -6.22
CA ASN A 221 7.08 -13.51 -5.18
C ASN A 221 7.46 -12.51 -4.08
N TYR A 222 6.52 -11.63 -3.69
CA TYR A 222 6.82 -10.63 -2.68
C TYR A 222 6.92 -11.28 -1.30
N VAL A 223 8.03 -11.05 -0.63
CA VAL A 223 8.26 -11.46 0.75
C VAL A 223 8.85 -10.29 1.52
N VAL A 224 8.33 -10.07 2.72
CA VAL A 224 8.92 -9.18 3.71
C VAL A 224 9.13 -9.96 5.01
N GLU A 225 10.32 -9.86 5.57
CA GLU A 225 10.68 -10.50 6.83
C GLU A 225 11.24 -9.44 7.76
N TYR A 226 10.69 -9.37 8.97
CA TYR A 226 11.25 -8.55 10.04
C TYR A 226 12.50 -9.23 10.59
N THR A 227 13.62 -8.51 10.56
CA THR A 227 14.95 -9.00 10.97
C THR A 227 15.45 -8.30 12.24
N GLY A 228 14.52 -7.74 13.01
CA GLY A 228 14.81 -6.92 14.19
C GLY A 228 15.15 -7.72 15.45
N PHE A 229 14.84 -7.14 16.61
CA PHE A 229 15.23 -7.69 17.92
C PHE A 229 14.20 -8.65 18.56
N LEU A 230 13.04 -8.80 17.93
CA LEU A 230 11.93 -9.66 18.33
C LEU A 230 11.64 -10.58 17.13
N ASP A 231 10.98 -11.72 17.37
CA ASP A 231 10.82 -12.87 16.46
C ASP A 231 10.59 -12.50 14.97
N ASP A 232 11.05 -13.39 14.08
CA ASP A 232 11.17 -13.16 12.64
C ASP A 232 9.79 -13.21 11.93
N ASP A 233 8.96 -12.17 12.11
CA ASP A 233 7.65 -12.08 11.44
C ASP A 233 7.85 -12.05 9.92
N THR A 234 7.32 -13.05 9.22
CA THR A 234 7.40 -13.16 7.77
C THR A 234 6.03 -13.01 7.13
N PHE A 235 5.92 -12.09 6.16
CA PHE A 235 4.74 -11.92 5.32
C PHE A 235 5.09 -12.17 3.86
N SER A 236 4.18 -12.80 3.12
CA SER A 236 4.34 -12.98 1.68
C SER A 236 3.01 -12.89 0.95
N THR A 237 3.07 -12.50 -0.32
CA THR A 237 1.88 -12.54 -1.18
C THR A 237 2.27 -12.70 -2.65
N ASP A 238 1.44 -13.46 -3.36
CA ASP A 238 1.42 -13.60 -4.82
C ASP A 238 0.06 -13.18 -5.40
N LYS A 239 -0.74 -12.45 -4.61
CA LYS A 239 -2.10 -12.02 -4.93
C LYS A 239 -2.13 -10.56 -5.35
N THR A 240 -3.19 -10.21 -6.06
CA THR A 240 -3.47 -8.82 -6.44
C THR A 240 -4.22 -8.13 -5.30
N TYR A 241 -3.75 -6.97 -4.87
CA TYR A 241 -4.55 -6.08 -4.03
C TYR A 241 -5.37 -5.18 -4.93
N VAL A 242 -6.65 -5.05 -4.61
CA VAL A 242 -7.61 -4.37 -5.48
C VAL A 242 -8.23 -3.21 -4.73
N TYR A 243 -8.28 -2.04 -5.35
CA TYR A 243 -9.03 -0.88 -4.87
C TYR A 243 -9.80 -0.26 -6.02
N HIS A 244 -11.12 -0.33 -5.99
CA HIS A 244 -11.98 0.27 -7.02
C HIS A 244 -12.96 1.22 -6.37
N ARG A 245 -13.15 2.37 -7.00
CA ARG A 245 -14.18 3.34 -6.65
C ARG A 245 -14.86 3.82 -7.92
N GLY A 246 -16.19 3.74 -7.93
CA GLY A 246 -17.04 4.23 -9.00
C GLY A 246 -17.14 5.75 -9.04
N ASP A 247 -17.82 6.26 -10.07
CA ASP A 247 -18.08 7.69 -10.24
C ASP A 247 -18.93 8.29 -9.11
N ASP A 248 -19.81 7.48 -8.52
CA ASP A 248 -20.70 7.86 -7.42
C ASP A 248 -20.01 7.82 -6.04
N GLY A 249 -18.79 7.29 -5.96
CA GLY A 249 -18.02 7.17 -4.74
C GLY A 249 -18.17 5.82 -4.02
N ALA A 250 -19.07 4.94 -4.45
CA ALA A 250 -19.13 3.57 -3.97
C ALA A 250 -17.88 2.80 -4.41
N GLY A 251 -17.47 1.78 -3.66
CA GLY A 251 -16.24 1.07 -3.98
C GLY A 251 -15.97 -0.18 -3.18
N VAL A 252 -14.88 -0.84 -3.55
CA VAL A 252 -14.38 -2.09 -2.98
C VAL A 252 -12.87 -2.01 -2.73
N PHE A 253 -12.42 -2.76 -1.74
CA PHE A 253 -11.04 -2.99 -1.38
C PHE A 253 -10.87 -4.48 -1.05
N HIS A 254 -9.84 -5.11 -1.61
CA HIS A 254 -9.48 -6.49 -1.36
C HIS A 254 -7.98 -6.63 -1.14
N LEU A 255 -7.62 -7.48 -0.18
CA LEU A 255 -6.25 -7.88 0.11
C LEU A 255 -6.22 -9.35 0.55
N ALA A 256 -5.18 -10.05 0.11
CA ALA A 256 -4.86 -11.40 0.56
C ALA A 256 -3.35 -11.54 0.80
N VAL A 257 -2.96 -11.93 2.01
CA VAL A 257 -1.55 -12.00 2.43
C VAL A 257 -1.31 -13.20 3.33
N MET A 258 -0.21 -13.92 3.11
CA MET A 258 0.30 -14.91 4.03
C MET A 258 1.09 -14.22 5.14
N GLY A 259 0.90 -14.65 6.38
CA GLY A 259 1.64 -14.12 7.51
C GLY A 259 1.51 -15.00 8.74
N GLU A 260 2.24 -14.63 9.79
CA GLU A 260 2.09 -15.19 11.13
C GLU A 260 1.13 -14.31 11.92
N TRP A 261 0.09 -14.90 12.53
CA TRP A 261 -0.96 -14.15 13.23
C TRP A 261 -0.96 -14.39 14.75
N ASP A 262 0.18 -14.76 15.32
CA ASP A 262 0.30 -15.37 16.64
C ASP A 262 0.13 -14.40 17.84
N GLU A 263 0.11 -13.09 17.58
CA GLU A 263 0.04 -12.02 18.59
C GLU A 263 -1.18 -12.10 19.53
N TRP A 264 -2.22 -12.86 19.17
CA TRP A 264 -3.51 -12.88 19.89
C TRP A 264 -3.94 -14.23 20.46
N ASN A 265 -3.03 -15.21 20.55
CA ASN A 265 -3.28 -16.51 21.20
C ASN A 265 -4.44 -17.32 20.57
N TRP A 266 -4.77 -16.97 19.32
CA TRP A 266 -5.70 -17.62 18.39
C TRP A 266 -4.98 -18.46 17.32
N SER A 267 -3.70 -18.20 17.08
CA SER A 267 -2.77 -19.00 16.26
C SER A 267 -1.42 -19.09 16.98
N GLY A 268 -0.56 -19.98 16.54
CA GLY A 268 0.86 -20.03 16.88
C GLY A 268 1.73 -19.64 15.68
N PRO A 269 2.99 -20.10 15.60
CA PRO A 269 4.00 -19.53 14.71
C PRO A 269 3.91 -20.04 13.25
N GLU A 270 2.86 -20.77 12.88
CA GLU A 270 2.70 -21.23 11.50
C GLU A 270 2.11 -20.10 10.65
N GLN A 271 2.32 -20.17 9.33
CA GLN A 271 1.78 -19.15 8.42
C GLN A 271 0.33 -19.46 8.00
N GLU A 272 -0.52 -18.45 8.06
CA GLU A 272 -1.89 -18.50 7.56
C GLU A 272 -2.19 -17.38 6.56
N GLU A 273 -3.18 -17.61 5.69
CA GLU A 273 -3.64 -16.61 4.74
C GLU A 273 -4.69 -15.72 5.40
N MET A 274 -4.44 -14.42 5.46
CA MET A 274 -5.44 -13.43 5.81
C MET A 274 -6.06 -12.84 4.55
N ILE A 275 -7.38 -12.87 4.48
CA ILE A 275 -8.19 -12.18 3.47
C ILE A 275 -8.90 -11.01 4.14
N LEU A 276 -8.89 -9.86 3.48
CA LEU A 276 -9.49 -8.64 3.98
C LEU A 276 -10.25 -7.94 2.86
N ASP A 277 -11.58 -7.95 2.98
CA ASP A 277 -12.49 -7.32 2.04
C ASP A 277 -13.21 -6.15 2.71
N MET A 278 -13.42 -5.09 1.93
CA MET A 278 -14.25 -3.95 2.34
C MET A 278 -15.02 -3.44 1.14
N ALA A 279 -16.31 -3.20 1.31
CA ALA A 279 -17.17 -2.58 0.30
C ALA A 279 -17.96 -1.43 0.94
N TRP A 280 -18.20 -0.36 0.19
CA TRP A 280 -18.94 0.80 0.68
C TRP A 280 -19.84 1.43 -0.38
N THR A 281 -20.90 2.05 0.10
CA THR A 281 -21.86 2.87 -0.68
C THR A 281 -21.30 4.26 -0.94
N ALA A 282 -21.93 5.02 -1.83
CA ALA A 282 -21.58 6.42 -2.11
C ALA A 282 -21.57 7.30 -0.84
N GLU A 283 -22.43 6.98 0.14
CA GLU A 283 -22.53 7.70 1.42
C GLU A 283 -21.46 7.27 2.43
N GLY A 284 -20.70 6.20 2.15
CA GLY A 284 -19.62 5.70 2.99
C GLY A 284 -20.04 4.69 4.06
N ALA A 285 -21.32 4.27 4.12
CA ALA A 285 -21.72 3.09 4.88
C ALA A 285 -21.33 1.82 4.12
N GLY A 286 -21.01 0.73 4.82
CA GLY A 286 -20.48 -0.45 4.15
C GLY A 286 -20.39 -1.72 4.99
N ARG A 287 -19.65 -2.68 4.43
CA ARG A 287 -19.42 -4.02 4.95
C ARG A 287 -17.92 -4.34 4.88
N THR A 288 -17.40 -5.02 5.88
CA THR A 288 -16.06 -5.61 5.86
C THR A 288 -16.13 -7.09 6.19
N HIS A 289 -15.23 -7.85 5.59
CA HIS A 289 -15.05 -9.27 5.83
C HIS A 289 -13.56 -9.54 6.05
N GLY A 290 -13.25 -10.26 7.11
CA GLY A 290 -11.90 -10.65 7.47
C GLY A 290 -11.86 -12.14 7.70
N GLN A 291 -10.97 -12.84 7.02
CA GLN A 291 -10.80 -14.27 7.16
C GLN A 291 -9.33 -14.59 7.45
N ILE A 292 -9.06 -15.57 8.32
CA ILE A 292 -7.74 -16.18 8.45
C ILE A 292 -7.92 -17.67 8.22
N VAL A 293 -7.24 -18.22 7.21
CA VAL A 293 -7.39 -19.60 6.76
C VAL A 293 -6.11 -20.38 7.04
N GLU A 294 -6.24 -21.57 7.65
CA GLU A 294 -5.09 -22.47 7.81
C GLU A 294 -4.59 -22.93 6.44
N VAL A 295 -3.37 -22.53 6.10
CA VAL A 295 -2.67 -23.04 4.91
C VAL A 295 -1.44 -23.81 5.37
N LEU A 296 -1.04 -24.83 4.61
CA LEU A 296 0.25 -25.54 4.79
C LEU A 296 0.52 -26.17 6.17
N GLY A 297 -0.49 -26.36 7.02
CA GLY A 297 -0.32 -26.91 8.36
C GLY A 297 -0.41 -25.88 9.49
N GLY A 298 -1.04 -24.72 9.21
CA GLY A 298 -1.42 -23.69 10.17
C GLY A 298 -1.98 -24.23 11.49
N ASP A 299 -1.93 -23.41 12.52
CA ASP A 299 -2.21 -23.83 13.90
C ASP A 299 -3.23 -22.94 14.59
N LEU A 300 -4.25 -22.53 13.83
CA LEU A 300 -5.40 -21.82 14.35
C LEU A 300 -6.12 -22.68 15.40
N LYS A 301 -6.38 -22.07 16.55
CA LYS A 301 -6.87 -22.76 17.75
C LYS A 301 -8.18 -23.52 17.54
N TYR A 302 -9.04 -22.99 16.68
CA TYR A 302 -10.34 -23.59 16.37
C TYR A 302 -10.58 -23.76 14.87
N GLY A 303 -9.50 -23.76 14.06
CA GLY A 303 -9.58 -23.70 12.59
C GLY A 303 -9.81 -22.28 12.08
N ASP A 304 -10.24 -22.15 10.83
CA ASP A 304 -10.41 -20.85 10.15
C ASP A 304 -11.19 -19.82 10.98
N VAL A 305 -10.71 -18.58 10.98
CA VAL A 305 -11.40 -17.43 11.57
C VAL A 305 -12.20 -16.74 10.47
N ASP A 306 -13.48 -16.43 10.72
CA ASP A 306 -14.34 -15.65 9.83
C ASP A 306 -14.99 -14.54 10.64
N VAL A 307 -14.76 -13.29 10.23
CA VAL A 307 -15.33 -12.10 10.87
C VAL A 307 -16.03 -11.24 9.82
N GLN A 308 -17.27 -10.88 10.10
CA GLN A 308 -18.06 -10.00 9.25
C GLN A 308 -18.55 -8.81 10.05
N GLU A 309 -18.44 -7.62 9.46
CA GLU A 309 -18.84 -6.38 10.12
C GLU A 309 -19.55 -5.46 9.14
N CYS A 310 -20.50 -4.68 9.65
CA CYS A 310 -21.15 -3.60 8.92
C CYS A 310 -20.97 -2.29 9.67
N PHE A 311 -20.74 -1.23 8.92
CA PHE A 311 -20.50 0.11 9.45
C PHE A 311 -21.41 1.16 8.79
N GLY A 312 -21.81 2.15 9.57
CA GLY A 312 -22.55 3.31 9.09
C GLY A 312 -21.65 4.34 8.40
N GLU A 313 -22.23 5.41 7.87
CA GLU A 313 -21.52 6.54 7.23
C GLU A 313 -20.51 7.21 8.18
N ASP A 314 -20.72 7.08 9.49
CA ASP A 314 -19.84 7.59 10.55
C ASP A 314 -18.68 6.65 10.92
N GLY A 315 -18.62 5.48 10.26
CA GLY A 315 -17.63 4.42 10.47
C GLY A 315 -17.84 3.60 11.75
N TYR A 316 -18.99 3.75 12.43
CA TYR A 316 -19.32 2.93 13.60
C TYR A 316 -20.07 1.66 13.21
N LEU A 317 -19.86 0.60 13.98
CA LEU A 317 -20.51 -0.69 13.78
C LEU A 317 -22.03 -0.58 13.93
N THR A 318 -22.73 -1.15 12.96
CA THR A 318 -24.15 -1.46 13.05
C THR A 318 -24.38 -2.94 13.38
N TRP A 319 -23.45 -3.80 12.95
CA TRP A 319 -23.47 -5.24 13.17
C TRP A 319 -22.05 -5.83 13.08
N ARG A 320 -21.79 -6.89 13.86
CA ARG A 320 -20.61 -7.74 13.71
C ARG A 320 -20.87 -9.17 14.14
N GLU A 321 -20.19 -10.10 13.50
CA GLU A 321 -20.22 -11.53 13.78
C GLU A 321 -18.83 -12.15 13.61
N ILE A 322 -18.48 -13.08 14.51
CA ILE A 322 -17.38 -14.04 14.36
C ILE A 322 -17.97 -15.46 14.39
N ASN A 323 -17.32 -16.42 13.74
CA ASN A 323 -17.73 -17.82 13.76
C ASN A 323 -17.81 -18.41 15.19
N GLU A 324 -18.76 -19.35 15.38
CA GLU A 324 -19.26 -19.80 16.69
C GLU A 324 -18.14 -20.33 17.60
N GLU A 325 -17.16 -21.02 17.01
CA GLU A 325 -16.05 -21.63 17.73
C GLU A 325 -15.21 -20.60 18.49
N TYR A 326 -15.06 -19.39 17.94
CA TYR A 326 -14.25 -18.32 18.52
C TYR A 326 -15.01 -17.49 19.57
N LEU A 327 -16.34 -17.63 19.68
CA LEU A 327 -17.13 -16.99 20.75
C LEU A 327 -16.75 -17.50 22.15
N VAL A 328 -16.06 -18.63 22.27
CA VAL A 328 -15.53 -19.08 23.57
C VAL A 328 -14.44 -18.14 24.11
N LEU A 329 -13.75 -17.39 23.23
CA LEU A 329 -12.71 -16.42 23.59
C LEU A 329 -13.31 -15.06 23.93
N ASP A 330 -14.32 -14.63 23.18
CA ASP A 330 -15.08 -13.41 23.44
C ASP A 330 -16.59 -13.65 23.24
N PRO A 331 -17.31 -14.10 24.29
CA PRO A 331 -18.74 -14.43 24.19
C PRO A 331 -19.65 -13.25 23.83
N ASP A 332 -19.16 -12.03 24.04
CA ASP A 332 -19.88 -10.79 23.76
C ASP A 332 -19.39 -10.14 22.46
N TYR A 333 -18.63 -10.87 21.63
CA TYR A 333 -18.16 -10.35 20.34
C TYR A 333 -19.35 -10.01 19.44
N ASN A 334 -20.26 -10.95 19.21
CA ASN A 334 -21.37 -10.73 18.28
C ASN A 334 -22.33 -9.63 18.78
N PHE A 335 -22.68 -8.71 17.88
CA PHE A 335 -23.47 -7.53 18.21
C PHE A 335 -24.31 -7.07 17.01
N GLY A 336 -25.45 -6.45 17.29
CA GLY A 336 -26.30 -5.81 16.29
C GLY A 336 -27.18 -6.80 15.51
N ASP A 337 -27.66 -6.35 14.35
CA ASP A 337 -28.51 -7.13 13.45
C ASP A 337 -28.00 -6.98 12.01
N SER A 338 -27.71 -8.11 11.34
CA SER A 338 -27.25 -8.15 9.95
C SER A 338 -28.19 -7.41 8.98
N ALA A 339 -29.48 -7.27 9.32
CA ALA A 339 -30.44 -6.51 8.51
C ALA A 339 -30.15 -4.99 8.47
N THR A 340 -29.23 -4.51 9.31
CA THR A 340 -28.77 -3.11 9.33
C THR A 340 -27.61 -2.83 8.37
N CYS A 341 -27.08 -3.86 7.71
CA CYS A 341 -26.04 -3.69 6.69
C CYS A 341 -26.59 -2.96 5.47
N ALA A 342 -25.88 -1.92 5.02
CA ALA A 342 -26.21 -1.21 3.79
C ALA A 342 -25.95 -2.07 2.53
N LEU A 343 -25.05 -3.04 2.64
CA LEU A 343 -24.60 -3.91 1.55
C LEU A 343 -24.76 -5.40 1.93
N GLY A 344 -25.13 -6.21 0.94
CA GLY A 344 -25.12 -7.66 1.04
C GLY A 344 -23.70 -8.24 0.92
N VAL A 345 -23.57 -9.57 1.02
CA VAL A 345 -22.29 -10.27 0.88
C VAL A 345 -21.78 -10.26 -0.56
N GLU A 346 -22.70 -10.20 -1.52
CA GLU A 346 -22.44 -10.10 -2.95
C GLU A 346 -21.70 -8.82 -3.34
N ALA A 347 -21.62 -7.83 -2.45
CA ALA A 347 -20.87 -6.59 -2.69
C ALA A 347 -19.36 -6.82 -2.85
N PHE A 348 -18.84 -7.97 -2.42
CA PHE A 348 -17.45 -8.36 -2.63
C PHE A 348 -17.21 -9.05 -3.99
N ASP A 349 -18.27 -9.50 -4.67
CA ASP A 349 -18.18 -10.19 -5.97
C ASP A 349 -18.07 -9.22 -7.16
N GLU A 350 -18.20 -7.91 -6.93
CA GLU A 350 -18.19 -6.87 -7.97
C GLU A 350 -16.80 -6.24 -8.20
N GLY A 351 -15.74 -6.79 -7.61
CA GLY A 351 -14.34 -6.36 -7.77
C GLY A 351 -13.64 -6.87 -9.03
#